data_AF-A0A1E3X2A1-F1
#
_entry.id   AF-A0A1E3X2A1-F1
#
_cell.length_a   1.000
_cell.length_b   1.000
_cell.length_c   1.000
_cell.angle_alpha   90.00
_cell.angle_beta   90.00
_cell.angle_gamma   90.00
#
_symmetry.space_group_name_H-M   'P 1'
#
loop_
_entity.id
_entity.type
_entity.pdbx_description
1 polymer ?
#
loop_
_entity_poly.entity_id
_entity_poly.type
_entity_poly.pdbx_seq_one_letter_code
_entity_poly.pdbx_strand_id
1 'polypeptide(L)'
;MDITVLLVLSGFIAYAIDGLLWGLAGNILFRYIGGNQDKWPVGAFFTWLAYFIWDEIFMNQIMGNIGLSIDNQEVIEFIGEDIFSFDIFDIAISIGVIFGGFKLAQKIIVHVFFNNQNKEIMK
;
A
#
# COMPACT_ATOMS: atom_id res chain seq x y z
N MET A 1 5.03 21.90 -18.11
CA MET A 1 4.42 21.42 -16.85
C MET A 1 5.19 22.09 -15.73
N ASP A 2 4.49 22.76 -14.83
CA ASP A 2 5.13 23.49 -13.72
C ASP A 2 5.85 22.51 -12.78
N ILE A 3 6.93 22.95 -12.12
CA ILE A 3 7.73 22.15 -11.18
C ILE A 3 6.83 21.63 -10.05
N THR A 4 5.87 22.45 -9.61
CA THR A 4 4.86 22.09 -8.61
C THR A 4 4.00 20.91 -9.05
N VAL A 5 3.54 20.90 -10.31
CA VAL A 5 2.73 19.79 -10.85
C VAL A 5 3.56 18.50 -10.95
N LEU A 6 4.84 18.62 -11.32
CA LEU A 6 5.76 17.48 -11.38
C LEU A 6 6.02 16.86 -10.00
N LEU A 7 6.19 17.69 -8.97
CA LEU A 7 6.39 17.25 -7.59
C LEU A 7 5.15 16.54 -7.04
N VAL A 8 3.96 17.12 -7.24
CA VAL A 8 2.69 16.52 -6.83
C VAL A 8 2.48 15.15 -7.48
N LEU A 9 2.68 15.05 -8.80
CA LEU A 9 2.56 13.77 -9.52
C LEU A 9 3.55 12.72 -9.00
N SER A 10 4.78 13.15 -8.70
CA SER A 10 5.82 12.26 -8.17
C SER A 10 5.48 11.74 -6.78
N GLY A 11 4.91 12.60 -5.92
CA GLY A 11 4.37 12.22 -4.60
C GLY A 11 3.26 11.18 -4.72
N PHE A 12 2.26 11.42 -5.58
CA PHE A 12 1.17 10.46 -5.84
C PHE A 12 1.68 9.13 -6.38
N ILE A 13 2.68 9.15 -7.28
CA ILE A 13 3.28 7.92 -7.83
C ILE A 13 4.01 7.15 -6.73
N ALA A 14 4.79 7.82 -5.89
CA ALA A 14 5.48 7.18 -4.79
C ALA A 14 4.50 6.52 -3.80
N TYR A 15 3.44 7.23 -3.44
CA TYR A 15 2.36 6.71 -2.59
C TYR A 15 1.67 5.50 -3.21
N ALA A 16 1.36 5.57 -4.50
CA ALA A 16 0.76 4.45 -5.23
C ALA A 16 1.71 3.23 -5.31
N ILE A 17 3.01 3.45 -5.50
CA ILE A 17 3.98 2.34 -5.51
C ILE A 17 4.05 1.69 -4.14
N ASP A 18 4.10 2.48 -3.06
CA ASP A 18 4.17 1.96 -1.70
C ASP A 18 2.93 1.12 -1.37
N GLY A 19 1.73 1.66 -1.60
CA GLY A 19 0.48 0.91 -1.42
C GLY A 19 0.42 -0.37 -2.27
N LEU A 20 0.95 -0.36 -3.50
CA LEU A 20 1.02 -1.55 -4.33
C LEU A 20 1.92 -2.61 -3.70
N LEU A 21 3.09 -2.22 -3.20
CA LEU A 21 4.03 -3.12 -2.53
C LEU A 21 3.42 -3.74 -1.27
N TRP A 22 2.71 -2.94 -0.45
CA TRP A 22 1.94 -3.44 0.68
C TRP A 22 0.88 -4.44 0.26
N GLY A 23 0.10 -4.16 -0.79
CA GLY A 23 -0.88 -5.08 -1.34
C GLY A 23 -0.25 -6.40 -1.82
N LEU A 24 0.88 -6.33 -2.52
CA LEU A 24 1.63 -7.51 -2.98
C LEU A 24 2.11 -8.36 -1.79
N ALA A 25 2.79 -7.74 -0.83
CA ALA A 25 3.28 -8.40 0.38
C ALA A 25 2.15 -9.02 1.20
N GLY A 26 1.04 -8.29 1.34
CA GLY A 26 -0.18 -8.75 2.00
C GLY A 26 -0.75 -10.00 1.36
N ASN A 27 -0.79 -10.10 0.03
CA ASN A 27 -1.28 -11.31 -0.64
C ASN A 27 -0.36 -12.52 -0.40
N ILE A 28 0.95 -12.31 -0.44
CA ILE A 28 1.94 -13.35 -0.17
C ILE A 28 1.77 -13.87 1.26
N LEU A 29 1.69 -12.96 2.24
CA LEU A 29 1.47 -13.33 3.63
C LEU A 29 0.13 -14.04 3.84
N PHE A 30 -0.94 -13.52 3.25
CA PHE A 30 -2.28 -14.12 3.33
C PHE A 30 -2.31 -15.55 2.76
N ARG A 31 -1.59 -15.81 1.67
CA ARG A 31 -1.39 -17.17 1.15
C ARG A 31 -0.57 -18.04 2.09
N TYR A 32 0.53 -17.51 2.62
CA TYR A 32 1.44 -18.22 3.50
C TYR A 32 0.76 -18.74 4.77
N ILE A 33 -0.14 -17.95 5.36
CA ILE A 33 -0.93 -18.35 6.54
C ILE A 33 -2.13 -19.26 6.21
N GLY A 34 -2.26 -19.73 4.96
CA GLY A 34 -3.37 -20.60 4.53
C GLY A 34 -4.69 -19.86 4.29
N GLY A 35 -4.64 -18.55 4.03
CA GLY A 35 -5.83 -17.75 3.75
C GLY A 35 -6.58 -18.20 2.50
N ASN A 36 -7.91 -18.30 2.60
CA ASN A 36 -8.76 -18.65 1.47
C ASN A 36 -8.73 -17.53 0.41
N GLN A 37 -8.20 -17.86 -0.77
CA GLN A 37 -8.02 -16.92 -1.89
C GLN A 37 -9.34 -16.41 -2.49
N ASP A 38 -10.46 -17.10 -2.27
CA ASP A 38 -11.79 -16.61 -2.65
C ASP A 38 -12.23 -15.45 -1.74
N LYS A 39 -11.71 -15.41 -0.50
CA LYS A 39 -11.92 -14.34 0.48
C LYS A 39 -10.81 -13.29 0.44
N TRP A 40 -10.19 -13.09 -0.72
CA TRP A 40 -9.13 -12.09 -0.91
C TRP A 40 -9.47 -10.67 -0.42
N PRO A 41 -10.72 -10.16 -0.48
CA PRO A 41 -11.01 -8.81 0.02
C PRO A 41 -10.77 -8.67 1.53
N VAL A 42 -10.95 -9.77 2.28
CA VAL A 42 -10.68 -9.80 3.72
C VAL A 42 -9.18 -9.69 3.97
N GLY A 43 -8.36 -10.44 3.22
CA GLY A 43 -6.91 -10.34 3.31
C GLY A 43 -6.39 -8.94 2.92
N ALA A 44 -6.95 -8.36 1.86
CA ALA A 44 -6.62 -6.99 1.43
C ALA A 44 -7.02 -5.95 2.49
N PHE A 45 -8.20 -6.11 3.12
CA PHE A 45 -8.64 -5.24 4.20
C PHE A 45 -7.70 -5.28 5.41
N PHE A 46 -7.28 -6.47 5.86
CA PHE A 46 -6.32 -6.57 6.98
C PHE A 46 -4.93 -6.05 6.60
N THR A 47 -4.54 -6.18 5.34
CA THR A 47 -3.30 -5.57 4.83
C THR A 47 -3.38 -4.05 4.88
N TRP A 48 -4.48 -3.47 4.42
CA TRP A 48 -4.74 -2.03 4.52
C TRP A 48 -4.79 -1.57 5.98
N LEU A 49 -5.44 -2.33 6.88
CA LEU A 49 -5.49 -2.00 8.30
C LEU A 49 -4.09 -1.98 8.93
N ALA A 50 -3.23 -2.95 8.57
CA ALA A 50 -1.85 -2.99 9.04
C ALA A 50 -1.03 -1.80 8.52
N TYR A 51 -1.20 -1.47 7.24
CA TYR A 51 -0.60 -0.27 6.63
C TYR A 51 -1.05 1.00 7.34
N PHE A 52 -2.36 1.17 7.56
CA PHE A 52 -2.93 2.30 8.25
C PHE A 52 -2.39 2.45 9.68
N ILE A 53 -2.28 1.36 10.43
CA ILE A 53 -1.71 1.37 11.77
C ILE A 53 -0.21 1.76 11.73
N TRP A 54 0.54 1.22 10.77
CA TRP A 54 1.96 1.54 10.62
C TRP A 54 2.18 3.02 10.30
N ASP A 55 1.46 3.54 9.33
CA ASP A 55 1.62 4.92 8.85
C ASP A 55 1.10 5.92 9.89
N GLU A 56 -0.14 5.76 10.34
CA GLU A 56 -0.79 6.76 11.20
C GLU A 56 -0.42 6.67 12.66
N ILE A 57 -0.24 5.45 13.19
CA ILE A 57 -0.02 5.27 14.63
C ILE A 57 1.47 5.22 14.93
N PHE A 58 2.27 4.48 14.14
CA PHE A 58 3.69 4.32 14.43
C PHE A 58 4.55 5.44 13.86
N MET A 59 4.40 5.78 12.58
CA MET A 59 5.23 6.85 11.99
C MET A 59 4.80 8.23 12.45
N ASN A 60 3.51 8.56 12.34
CA ASN A 60 3.04 9.91 12.66
C ASN A 60 3.02 10.21 14.17
N GLN A 61 2.47 9.31 15.01
CA GLN A 61 2.32 9.61 16.44
C GLN A 61 3.55 9.24 17.29
N ILE A 62 4.22 8.12 17.03
CA ILE A 62 5.31 7.65 17.89
C ILE A 62 6.65 8.28 17.49
N MET A 63 7.02 8.31 16.21
CA MET A 63 8.27 8.95 15.80
C MET A 63 8.23 10.48 15.94
N GLY A 64 7.07 11.11 15.68
CA GLY A 64 6.85 12.54 15.92
C GLY A 64 7.03 12.95 17.39
N ASN A 65 6.62 12.10 18.35
CA ASN A 65 6.75 12.37 19.78
C ASN A 65 8.16 12.08 20.36
N ILE A 66 9.00 11.32 19.65
CA ILE A 66 10.37 10.99 20.08
C ILE A 66 11.38 12.08 19.64
N GLY A 67 10.91 13.15 18.97
CA GLY A 67 11.78 14.24 18.50
C GLY A 67 12.68 13.83 17.33
N LEU A 68 12.40 12.68 16.72
CA LEU A 68 12.86 12.32 15.37
C LEU A 68 11.78 12.78 14.38
N SER A 69 11.40 14.06 14.44
CA SER A 69 10.84 14.68 13.25
C SER A 69 11.96 14.67 12.23
N ILE A 70 11.73 14.02 11.09
CA ILE A 70 12.54 14.30 9.91
C ILE A 70 12.16 15.74 9.56
N ASP A 71 12.88 16.71 10.16
CA ASP A 71 12.74 18.15 9.96
C ASP A 71 13.18 18.50 8.53
N ASN A 72 12.42 18.03 7.55
CA ASN A 72 12.25 18.75 6.30
C ASN A 72 11.03 19.63 6.49
N GLN A 73 11.21 20.73 7.26
CA GLN A 73 10.17 21.75 7.45
C GLN A 73 9.59 22.23 6.12
N GLU A 74 10.38 22.25 5.04
CA GLU A 74 9.94 22.63 3.70
C GLU A 74 8.99 21.61 3.03
N VAL A 75 9.03 20.33 3.44
CA VAL A 75 8.09 19.29 2.95
C VAL A 75 6.83 19.25 3.82
N ILE A 76 6.96 19.53 5.11
CA ILE A 76 5.84 19.60 6.06
C ILE A 76 4.95 20.82 5.78
N GLU A 77 5.53 21.99 5.45
CA GLU A 77 4.75 23.15 4.98
C GLU A 77 4.11 22.91 3.61
N PHE A 78 4.71 22.07 2.74
CA PHE A 78 4.16 21.74 1.42
C PHE A 78 2.99 20.73 1.49
N ILE A 79 3.02 19.82 2.48
CA ILE A 79 1.97 18.81 2.71
C ILE A 79 0.80 19.39 3.52
N GLY A 80 0.97 20.58 4.12
CA GLY A 80 -0.06 21.28 4.87
C GLY A 80 -0.06 20.91 6.35
N GLU A 81 -0.26 21.91 7.20
CA GLU A 81 -0.26 21.83 8.67
C GLU A 81 -1.32 20.86 9.25
N ASP A 82 -2.21 20.31 8.43
CA ASP A 82 -3.28 19.42 8.84
C ASP A 82 -2.91 17.94 8.67
N ILE A 83 -1.94 17.49 9.48
CA ILE A 83 -1.64 16.05 9.70
C ILE A 83 -2.85 15.33 10.37
N PHE A 84 -3.92 16.07 10.71
CA PHE A 84 -5.20 15.57 11.20
C PHE A 84 -6.38 15.79 10.26
N SER A 85 -6.22 16.46 9.10
CA SER A 85 -7.26 16.41 8.07
C SER A 85 -7.12 15.08 7.37
N PHE A 86 -7.78 14.05 7.91
CA PHE A 86 -8.06 12.82 7.20
C PHE A 86 -8.75 13.18 5.88
N ASP A 87 -7.97 13.35 4.81
CA ASP A 87 -8.57 13.55 3.51
C ASP A 87 -9.13 12.19 3.08
N ILE A 88 -10.47 12.12 3.01
CA ILE A 88 -11.19 10.91 2.60
C ILE A 88 -10.64 10.38 1.28
N PHE A 89 -10.08 11.27 0.46
CA PHE A 89 -9.42 10.96 -0.78
C PHE A 89 -8.16 10.10 -0.60
N ASP A 90 -7.30 10.38 0.37
CA ASP A 90 -6.05 9.63 0.61
C ASP A 90 -6.35 8.23 1.14
N ILE A 91 -7.36 8.12 2.02
CA ILE A 91 -7.88 6.82 2.46
C ILE A 91 -8.45 6.02 1.28
N ALA A 92 -9.21 6.67 0.40
CA ALA A 92 -9.77 6.00 -0.77
C ALA A 92 -8.68 5.52 -1.74
N ILE A 93 -7.63 6.33 -1.95
CA ILE A 93 -6.49 5.97 -2.80
C ILE A 93 -5.72 4.80 -2.17
N SER A 94 -5.35 4.85 -0.89
CA SER A 94 -4.63 3.74 -0.25
C SER A 94 -5.39 2.44 -0.33
N ILE A 95 -6.69 2.46 -0.03
CA ILE A 95 -7.55 1.27 -0.16
C ILE A 95 -7.50 0.77 -1.61
N GLY A 96 -7.73 1.65 -2.59
CA GLY A 96 -7.76 1.27 -4.01
C GLY A 96 -6.44 0.66 -4.48
N VAL A 97 -5.33 1.28 -4.12
CA VAL A 97 -3.98 0.86 -4.50
C VAL A 97 -3.59 -0.46 -3.82
N ILE A 98 -3.84 -0.60 -2.51
CA ILE A 98 -3.53 -1.84 -1.77
C ILE A 98 -4.39 -2.99 -2.28
N PHE A 99 -5.69 -2.78 -2.50
CA PHE A 99 -6.57 -3.80 -3.08
C PHE A 99 -6.13 -4.17 -4.50
N GLY A 100 -5.73 -3.17 -5.29
CA GLY A 100 -5.15 -3.36 -6.62
C GLY A 100 -3.89 -4.23 -6.57
N GLY A 101 -2.93 -3.90 -5.72
CA GLY A 101 -1.68 -4.65 -5.53
C GLY A 101 -1.94 -6.07 -5.04
N PHE A 102 -2.85 -6.24 -4.09
CA PHE A 102 -3.25 -7.55 -3.57
C PHE A 102 -3.85 -8.43 -4.68
N LYS A 103 -4.73 -7.87 -5.51
CA LYS A 103 -5.34 -8.59 -6.63
C LYS A 103 -4.31 -8.90 -7.73
N LEU A 104 -3.37 -7.98 -7.97
CA LEU A 104 -2.29 -8.17 -8.93
C LEU A 104 -1.40 -9.34 -8.50
N ALA A 105 -0.94 -9.36 -7.24
CA ALA A 105 -0.18 -10.49 -6.69
C ALA A 105 -0.97 -11.80 -6.84
N GLN A 106 -2.26 -11.78 -6.51
CA GLN A 106 -3.10 -12.96 -6.65
C GLN A 106 -3.07 -13.50 -8.08
N LYS A 107 -3.22 -12.63 -9.08
CA LYS A 107 -3.19 -13.00 -10.51
C LYS A 107 -1.82 -13.50 -10.95
N ILE A 108 -0.75 -12.79 -10.59
CA ILE A 108 0.63 -13.16 -10.94
C ILE A 108 0.95 -14.55 -10.37
N ILE A 109 0.66 -14.77 -9.10
CA ILE A 109 0.97 -16.04 -8.43
C ILE A 109 0.18 -17.19 -9.07
N VAL A 110 -1.13 -17.01 -9.31
CA VAL A 110 -1.95 -18.03 -9.98
C VAL A 110 -1.42 -18.34 -11.38
N HIS A 111 -1.08 -17.31 -12.15
CA HIS A 111 -0.61 -17.49 -13.52
C HIS A 111 0.77 -18.16 -13.59
N VAL A 112 1.73 -17.70 -12.79
CA VAL A 112 3.12 -18.15 -12.84
C VAL A 112 3.29 -19.53 -12.22
N PHE A 113 2.71 -19.77 -11.05
CA PHE A 113 2.97 -20.99 -10.28
C PHE A 113 1.94 -22.09 -10.53
N PHE A 114 0.65 -21.75 -10.69
CA PHE A 114 -0.40 -22.76 -10.75
C PHE A 114 -0.84 -23.08 -12.18
N ASN A 115 -0.84 -22.09 -13.08
CA ASN A 115 -1.27 -22.32 -14.47
C ASN A 115 -0.18 -22.98 -15.33
N ASN A 116 1.10 -22.83 -14.97
CA ASN A 116 2.21 -23.51 -15.63
C ASN A 116 2.37 -24.98 -15.21
N GLN A 117 2.01 -25.35 -13.97
CA GLN A 117 2.08 -26.74 -13.52
C GLN A 117 1.13 -27.67 -14.29
N ASN A 118 -0.05 -27.19 -14.69
CA ASN A 118 -0.98 -27.97 -15.50
C ASN A 118 -0.47 -28.24 -16.93
N LYS A 119 0.46 -27.44 -17.45
CA LYS A 119 1.06 -27.67 -18.78
C LYS A 119 2.17 -28.72 -18.77
N GLU A 120 2.85 -28.91 -17.64
CA GLU A 120 3.92 -29.92 -17.53
C GLU A 120 3.38 -31.32 -17.26
N ILE A 121 2.22 -31.45 -16.60
CA ILE A 121 1.58 -32.76 -16.36
C ILE A 121 0.87 -33.30 -17.62
N MET A 122 0.55 -32.43 -18.59
CA MET A 122 -0.10 -32.80 -19.85
C MET A 122 0.88 -32.99 -21.03
N LYS A 123 2.19 -33.02 -20.77
CA LYS A 123 3.22 -33.46 -21.74
C LYS A 123 3.69 -34.86 -21.40
#